data_AF-X0TMS5-F1
#
_entry.id   AF-X0TMS5-F1
#
_cell.length_a   1.000
_cell.length_b   1.000
_cell.length_c   1.000
_cell.angle_alpha   90.00
_cell.angle_beta   90.00
_cell.angle_gamma   90.00
#
_symmetry.space_group_name_H-M   'P 1'
#
loop_
_entity.id
_entity.type
_entity.pdbx_description
1 polymer ?
#
loop_
_entity_poly.entity_id
_entity_poly.type
_entity_poly.pdbx_seq_one_letter_code
_entity_poly.pdbx_strand_id
1 'polypeptide(L)'
;THTDLAANIWTNPGEIAGNRIDDDGNGFIDDVHGYDFVNNDGDPMDDHSHGTHVAGTIAAAGDNGQGVVGVNWSSSIMALKFLSGRGWGYISDAVRAVNYATMMRTTYG
;
A
#
# COMPACT_ATOMS: atom_id res chain seq x y z
N THR A 1 0.91 -12.25 0.54
CA THR A 1 1.36 -11.43 1.69
C THR A 1 2.74 -11.89 2.12
N HIS A 2 3.66 -10.97 2.39
CA HIS A 2 5.04 -11.30 2.80
C HIS A 2 5.15 -11.27 4.33
N THR A 3 5.65 -12.35 4.94
CA THR A 3 5.64 -12.52 6.40
C THR A 3 6.46 -11.46 7.14
N ASP A 4 7.52 -10.97 6.50
CA ASP A 4 8.42 -9.96 7.07
C ASP A 4 7.92 -8.50 6.92
N LEU A 5 6.80 -8.30 6.23
CA LEU A 5 6.19 -6.98 6.02
C LEU A 5 4.78 -6.89 6.57
N ALA A 6 4.06 -8.02 6.68
CA ALA A 6 2.64 -8.04 7.02
C ALA A 6 2.29 -7.28 8.31
N ALA A 7 3.17 -7.29 9.32
CA ALA A 7 2.96 -6.57 10.57
C ALA A 7 3.04 -5.04 10.42
N ASN A 8 3.67 -4.55 9.35
CA ASN A 8 3.98 -3.14 9.10
C ASN A 8 3.21 -2.58 7.90
N ILE A 9 2.21 -3.31 7.37
CA ILE A 9 1.32 -2.78 6.34
C ILE A 9 0.23 -1.93 6.98
N TRP A 10 0.04 -0.72 6.46
CA TRP A 10 -1.04 0.16 6.86
C TRP A 10 -2.39 -0.45 6.50
N THR A 11 -3.38 -0.25 7.36
CA THR A 11 -4.76 -0.69 7.13
C THR A 11 -5.67 0.53 7.19
N ASN A 12 -6.52 0.72 6.17
CA ASN A 12 -7.51 1.78 6.14
C ASN A 12 -8.53 1.58 7.27
N PRO A 13 -8.58 2.46 8.29
CA PRO A 13 -9.55 2.33 9.38
C PRO A 13 -10.99 2.61 8.93
N GLY A 14 -11.18 3.19 7.75
CA GLY A 14 -12.49 3.50 7.16
C GLY A 14 -13.12 2.36 6.38
N GLU A 15 -12.38 1.32 6.03
CA GLU A 15 -12.84 0.25 5.13
C GLU A 15 -13.21 -1.04 5.86
N ILE A 16 -14.25 -1.72 5.38
CA ILE A 16 -14.60 -3.09 5.75
C ILE A 16 -14.21 -4.02 4.60
N ALA A 17 -13.08 -4.70 4.78
CA ALA A 17 -12.48 -5.53 3.75
C ALA A 17 -13.45 -6.53 3.09
N GLY A 18 -13.55 -6.44 1.76
CA GLY A 18 -14.17 -7.45 0.91
C GLY A 18 -15.69 -7.32 0.82
N ASN A 19 -16.27 -6.20 1.26
CA ASN A 19 -17.69 -5.93 1.12
C ASN A 19 -18.05 -5.30 -0.24
N ARG A 20 -17.04 -4.89 -1.05
CA ARG A 20 -17.20 -4.24 -2.36
C ARG A 20 -17.93 -2.91 -2.29
N ILE A 21 -17.81 -2.22 -1.18
CA ILE A 21 -18.35 -0.90 -0.92
C ILE A 21 -17.16 0.02 -0.63
N ASP A 22 -17.29 1.27 -1.06
CA ASP A 22 -16.43 2.37 -0.60
C ASP A 22 -17.03 2.87 0.71
N ASP A 23 -16.54 2.35 1.84
CA ASP A 23 -17.17 2.51 3.15
C ASP A 23 -16.85 3.88 3.76
N ASP A 24 -15.69 4.44 3.43
CA ASP A 24 -15.30 5.77 3.87
C ASP A 24 -15.67 6.90 2.89
N GLY A 25 -16.18 6.53 1.71
CA GLY A 25 -16.69 7.47 0.71
C GLY A 25 -15.58 8.27 0.03
N ASN A 26 -14.35 7.75 0.02
CA ASN A 26 -13.17 8.43 -0.53
C ASN A 26 -13.04 8.27 -2.06
N GLY A 27 -13.90 7.46 -2.69
CA GLY A 27 -13.92 7.17 -4.11
C GLY A 27 -13.18 5.89 -4.51
N PHE A 28 -12.70 5.10 -3.56
CA PHE A 28 -11.85 3.93 -3.77
C PHE A 28 -12.41 2.71 -3.02
N ILE A 29 -13.09 1.82 -3.74
CA ILE A 29 -13.70 0.61 -3.15
C ILE A 29 -12.62 -0.34 -2.62
N ASP A 30 -12.81 -0.83 -1.39
CA ASP A 30 -12.00 -1.87 -0.73
C ASP A 30 -10.49 -1.52 -0.69
N ASP A 31 -10.12 -0.25 -0.51
CA ASP A 31 -8.73 0.23 -0.50
C ASP A 31 -8.00 -0.04 0.84
N VAL A 32 -8.18 -1.26 1.36
CA VAL A 32 -7.81 -1.73 2.70
C VAL A 32 -6.34 -1.52 3.03
N HIS A 33 -5.43 -1.70 2.07
CA HIS A 33 -3.98 -1.52 2.25
C HIS A 33 -3.39 -0.43 1.35
N GLY A 34 -4.26 0.42 0.81
CA GLY A 34 -3.98 1.36 -0.27
C GLY A 34 -4.65 0.92 -1.58
N TYR A 35 -4.15 1.41 -2.72
CA TYR A 35 -4.87 1.33 -3.98
C TYR A 35 -3.96 1.04 -5.19
N ASP A 36 -4.46 0.27 -6.15
CA ASP A 36 -3.85 0.02 -7.45
C ASP A 36 -4.42 0.97 -8.51
N PHE A 37 -3.62 1.96 -8.89
CA PHE A 37 -3.96 2.91 -9.94
C PHE A 37 -3.74 2.36 -11.36
N VAL A 38 -2.98 1.27 -11.51
CA VAL A 38 -2.77 0.57 -12.80
C VAL A 38 -4.03 -0.19 -13.19
N ASN A 39 -4.60 -0.94 -12.25
CA ASN A 39 -5.79 -1.76 -12.48
C ASN A 39 -7.10 -1.10 -12.02
N ASN A 40 -7.00 -0.01 -11.25
CA ASN A 40 -8.11 0.74 -10.70
C ASN A 40 -8.97 -0.11 -9.75
N ASP A 41 -8.32 -0.72 -8.76
CA ASP A 41 -8.94 -1.51 -7.69
C ASP A 41 -8.20 -1.34 -6.35
N GLY A 42 -8.83 -1.83 -5.27
CA GLY A 42 -8.32 -1.78 -3.90
C GLY A 42 -7.25 -2.82 -3.58
N ASP A 43 -6.66 -3.48 -4.58
CA ASP A 43 -5.62 -4.51 -4.37
C ASP A 43 -4.24 -4.04 -4.89
N PRO A 44 -3.46 -3.29 -4.08
CA PRO A 44 -2.13 -2.82 -4.46
C PRO A 44 -1.05 -3.92 -4.40
N MET A 45 -1.42 -5.20 -4.50
CA MET A 45 -0.46 -6.30 -4.45
C MET A 45 0.64 -6.14 -5.52
N ASP A 46 1.89 -6.26 -5.08
CA ASP A 46 3.04 -6.15 -5.95
C ASP A 46 3.16 -7.39 -6.85
N ASP A 47 3.03 -7.18 -8.15
CA ASP A 47 3.18 -8.16 -9.23
C ASP A 47 4.53 -8.01 -9.97
N HIS A 48 5.44 -7.15 -9.50
CA HIS A 48 6.79 -6.98 -10.04
C HIS A 48 7.90 -7.45 -9.09
N SER A 49 7.85 -7.03 -7.82
CA SER A 49 8.85 -7.15 -6.71
C SER A 49 9.51 -5.84 -6.28
N HIS A 50 9.47 -4.80 -7.12
CA HIS A 50 10.18 -3.55 -6.83
C HIS A 50 9.60 -2.83 -5.61
N GLY A 51 8.26 -2.76 -5.52
CA GLY A 51 7.58 -2.13 -4.39
C GLY A 51 7.85 -2.84 -3.08
N THR A 52 7.78 -4.18 -3.09
CA THR A 52 8.05 -5.04 -1.93
C THR A 52 9.49 -4.87 -1.43
N HIS A 53 10.47 -4.83 -2.34
CA HIS A 53 11.88 -4.64 -1.98
C HIS A 53 12.14 -3.26 -1.34
N VAL A 54 11.55 -2.20 -1.90
CA VAL A 54 11.64 -0.85 -1.33
C VAL A 54 10.97 -0.80 0.04
N ALA A 55 9.77 -1.39 0.19
CA ALA A 55 9.07 -1.47 1.47
C ALA A 55 9.89 -2.21 2.54
N GLY A 56 10.55 -3.31 2.18
CA GLY A 56 11.42 -4.07 3.08
C GLY A 56 12.62 -3.25 3.57
N THR A 57 13.23 -2.45 2.69
CA THR A 57 14.33 -1.54 3.07
C THR A 57 13.88 -0.53 4.13
N ILE A 58 12.65 -0.03 4.02
CA ILE A 58 12.10 0.96 4.95
C ILE A 58 11.68 0.29 6.27
N ALA A 59 10.86 -0.77 6.19
CA ALA A 59 10.10 -1.28 7.32
C ALA A 59 9.89 -2.80 7.34
N ALA A 60 10.84 -3.60 6.87
CA ALA A 60 10.85 -5.02 7.25
C ALA A 60 10.90 -5.14 8.80
N ALA A 61 10.09 -6.04 9.35
CA ALA A 61 9.95 -6.23 10.78
C ALA A 61 11.25 -6.75 11.39
N GLY A 62 11.76 -6.08 12.43
CA GLY A 62 12.97 -6.53 13.13
C GLY A 62 12.68 -7.48 14.28
N ASP A 63 13.69 -8.27 14.64
CA ASP A 63 13.67 -9.23 15.77
C ASP A 63 12.50 -10.24 15.75
N ASN A 64 12.03 -10.59 14.55
CA ASN A 64 10.93 -11.55 14.34
C ASN A 64 11.41 -12.95 13.90
N GLY A 65 12.73 -13.14 13.78
CA GLY A 65 13.36 -14.40 13.34
C GLY A 65 13.20 -14.74 11.85
N GLN A 66 12.82 -13.78 11.01
CA GLN A 66 12.54 -13.97 9.59
C GLN A 66 13.30 -12.95 8.73
N GLY A 67 13.54 -13.30 7.46
CA GLY A 67 13.92 -12.35 6.41
C GLY A 67 15.08 -11.40 6.74
N VAL A 68 14.81 -10.10 6.65
CA VAL A 68 15.75 -8.99 6.77
C VAL A 68 15.26 -8.00 7.82
N VAL A 69 15.86 -6.81 7.89
CA VAL A 69 15.41 -5.77 8.82
C VAL A 69 15.37 -4.42 8.13
N GLY A 70 14.26 -3.70 8.34
CA GLY A 70 14.09 -2.34 7.81
C GLY A 70 14.87 -1.31 8.61
N VAL A 71 14.97 -0.11 8.07
CA VAL A 71 15.51 1.04 8.80
C VAL A 71 14.64 1.40 10.01
N ASN A 72 13.31 1.29 9.89
CA ASN A 72 12.37 1.48 11.00
C ASN A 72 11.43 0.27 11.13
N TRP A 73 11.51 -0.43 12.25
CA TRP A 73 10.85 -1.72 12.44
C TRP A 73 9.35 -1.60 12.76
N SER A 74 8.86 -0.37 12.98
CA SER A 74 7.52 -0.09 13.52
C SER A 74 6.74 0.96 12.71
N SER A 75 7.17 1.25 11.48
CA SER A 75 6.44 2.14 10.58
C SER A 75 5.34 1.40 9.83
N SER A 76 4.21 2.08 9.59
CA SER A 76 3.13 1.59 8.71
C SER A 76 3.35 2.01 7.26
N ILE A 77 3.26 1.07 6.33
CA ILE A 77 3.42 1.29 4.88
C ILE A 77 2.06 1.21 4.18
N MET A 78 1.64 2.33 3.58
CA MET A 78 0.49 2.39 2.67
C MET A 78 0.98 2.11 1.24
N ALA A 79 0.38 1.12 0.56
CA ALA A 79 0.82 0.70 -0.76
C ALA A 79 0.03 1.42 -1.86
N LEU A 80 0.73 2.21 -2.70
CA LEU A 80 0.13 2.93 -3.83
C LEU A 80 0.79 2.47 -5.12
N LYS A 81 0.11 1.58 -5.82
CA LYS A 81 0.66 0.92 -7.01
C LYS A 81 0.31 1.73 -8.25
N PHE A 82 1.30 2.38 -8.83
CA PHE A 82 1.17 3.09 -10.11
C PHE A 82 2.08 2.52 -11.21
N LEU A 83 2.90 1.51 -10.89
CA LEU A 83 3.72 0.76 -11.83
C LEU A 83 3.16 -0.64 -12.01
N SER A 84 3.06 -1.08 -13.26
CA SER A 84 2.62 -2.42 -13.65
C SER A 84 3.65 -3.50 -13.28
N GLY A 85 3.26 -4.77 -13.39
CA GLY A 85 4.15 -5.94 -13.27
C GLY A 85 5.30 -5.99 -14.27
N ARG A 86 5.39 -5.04 -15.21
CA ARG A 86 6.50 -4.86 -16.15
C ARG A 86 7.38 -3.64 -15.82
N GLY A 87 7.13 -2.97 -14.70
CA GLY A 87 7.94 -1.85 -14.21
C GLY A 87 7.66 -0.50 -14.85
N TRP A 88 6.60 -0.37 -15.65
CA TRP A 88 6.19 0.90 -16.29
C TRP A 88 4.79 1.33 -15.83
N GLY A 89 4.51 2.63 -15.91
CA GLY A 89 3.24 3.24 -15.55
C GLY A 89 3.14 4.67 -16.08
N TYR A 90 2.00 5.33 -15.83
CA TYR A 90 1.76 6.69 -16.30
C TYR A 90 2.01 7.74 -15.21
N ILE A 91 2.46 8.93 -15.63
CA ILE A 91 2.60 10.09 -14.73
C ILE A 91 1.25 10.48 -14.12
N SER A 92 0.14 10.31 -14.86
CA SER A 92 -1.20 10.54 -14.34
C SER A 92 -1.50 9.67 -13.12
N ASP A 93 -1.08 8.40 -13.14
CA ASP A 93 -1.32 7.47 -12.03
C ASP A 93 -0.41 7.79 -10.84
N ALA A 94 0.83 8.23 -11.09
CA ALA A 94 1.69 8.77 -10.04
C ALA A 94 1.06 10.00 -9.35
N VAL A 95 0.46 10.92 -10.12
CA VAL A 95 -0.25 12.09 -9.56
C VAL A 95 -1.47 11.64 -8.74
N ARG A 96 -2.25 10.67 -9.23
CA ARG A 96 -3.39 10.10 -8.49
C ARG A 96 -2.95 9.48 -7.17
N ALA A 97 -1.85 8.72 -7.17
CA ALA A 97 -1.26 8.15 -5.96
C ALA A 97 -0.85 9.23 -4.95
N VAL A 98 -0.17 10.30 -5.37
CA VAL A 98 0.21 11.40 -4.46
C VAL A 98 -1.01 12.11 -3.87
N ASN A 99 -2.03 12.34 -4.69
CA ASN A 99 -3.29 12.94 -4.24
C ASN A 99 -4.00 12.05 -3.22
N TYR A 100 -4.05 10.75 -3.49
CA TYR A 100 -4.61 9.77 -2.55
C TYR A 100 -3.87 9.79 -1.21
N ALA A 101 -2.53 9.73 -1.21
CA ALA A 101 -1.75 9.76 0.03
C ALA A 101 -2.03 11.04 0.85
N THR A 102 -2.20 12.17 0.16
CA THR A 102 -2.51 13.46 0.79
C THR A 102 -3.92 13.48 1.37
N MET A 103 -4.89 12.90 0.65
CA MET A 103 -6.27 12.75 1.11
C MET A 103 -6.32 11.89 2.37
N MET A 104 -5.72 10.69 2.34
CA MET A 104 -5.73 9.76 3.48
C MET A 104 -5.08 10.35 4.72
N ARG A 105 -3.96 11.07 4.55
CA ARG A 105 -3.32 11.80 5.65
C ARG A 105 -4.25 12.88 6.24
N THR A 106 -5.01 13.57 5.41
CA THR A 106 -5.93 14.62 5.88
C THR A 106 -7.11 14.02 6.64
N THR A 107 -7.59 12.86 6.21
CA THR A 107 -8.74 12.18 6.82
C THR A 107 -8.36 11.42 8.10
N TYR A 108 -7.21 10.74 8.13
CA TYR A 108 -6.86 9.78 9.19
C TYR A 108 -5.60 10.12 10.02
N GLY A 109 -4.85 11.16 9.67
CA GLY A 109 -3.66 11.63 10.42
C GLY A 109 -2.34 11.09 9.93
#